data_AF-A0A165BW63-F1
#
_entry.id   AF-A0A165BW63-F1
#
_cell.length_a   1.000
_cell.length_b   1.000
_cell.length_c   1.000
_cell.angle_alpha   90.00
_cell.angle_beta   90.00
_cell.angle_gamma   90.00
#
_symmetry.space_group_name_H-M   'P 1'
#
loop_
_entity.id
_entity.type
_entity.pdbx_description
1 polymer ?
#
loop_
_entity_poly.entity_id
_entity_poly.type
_entity_poly.pdbx_seq_one_letter_code
_entity_poly.pdbx_strand_id
1 'polypeptide(L)'
;AEEVQKYTLRGAPKTAKFCKTKWADLRETYHVIAALLEQSRFIWSADHGVQIDECSETVWQEYVKKHLKAAPFRNKGWPHFEAMQAIM
;
A
#
# COMPACT_ATOMS: atom_id res chain seq x y z
N ALA A 1 -25.38 12.02 -4.51
CA ALA A 1 -25.52 12.15 -3.04
C ALA A 1 -26.05 10.85 -2.42
N GLU A 2 -27.07 10.22 -3.00
CA GLU A 2 -27.65 8.95 -2.51
C GLU A 2 -26.69 7.76 -2.49
N GLU A 3 -25.79 7.65 -3.47
CA GLU A 3 -24.87 6.50 -3.54
C GLU A 3 -23.87 6.48 -2.37
N VAL A 4 -23.44 7.65 -1.90
CA VAL A 4 -22.54 7.80 -0.73
C VAL A 4 -23.27 7.42 0.56
N GLN A 5 -24.57 7.72 0.68
CA GLN A 5 -25.38 7.39 1.85
C GLN A 5 -25.57 5.88 2.05
N LYS A 6 -25.57 5.10 0.97
CA LYS A 6 -25.63 3.63 1.05
C LYS A 6 -24.48 3.04 1.88
N TYR A 7 -23.31 3.66 1.83
CA TYR A 7 -22.13 3.18 2.56
C TYR A 7 -22.01 3.73 3.98
N THR A 8 -22.72 4.81 4.34
CA THR A 8 -22.73 5.34 5.71
C THR A 8 -23.58 4.51 6.67
N LEU A 9 -24.55 3.74 6.16
CA LEU A 9 -25.47 2.93 6.95
C LEU A 9 -24.94 1.52 7.29
N ARG A 10 -23.79 1.13 6.71
CA ARG A 10 -23.21 -0.21 6.90
C ARG A 10 -21.99 -0.18 7.84
N GLY A 11 -22.15 -0.80 9.01
CA GLY A 11 -21.10 -0.93 10.03
C GLY A 11 -21.04 0.24 11.01
N ALA A 12 -19.94 0.37 11.74
CA ALA A 12 -19.74 1.47 12.68
C ALA A 12 -19.77 2.84 11.97
N PRO A 13 -20.21 3.92 12.65
CA PRO A 13 -20.29 5.25 12.06
C PRO A 13 -18.95 5.71 11.47
N LYS A 14 -18.95 6.01 10.17
CA LYS A 14 -17.80 6.57 9.45
C LYS A 14 -17.73 8.07 9.69
N THR A 15 -17.21 8.47 10.85
CA THR A 15 -17.01 9.89 11.17
C THR A 15 -15.97 10.51 10.24
N ALA A 16 -16.05 11.82 10.04
CA ALA A 16 -15.06 12.55 9.23
C ALA A 16 -13.62 12.35 9.72
N LYS A 17 -13.43 12.20 11.04
CA LYS A 17 -12.12 11.89 11.64
C LYS A 17 -11.57 10.55 11.15
N PHE A 18 -12.39 9.49 11.19
CA PHE A 18 -11.97 8.16 10.73
C PHE A 18 -11.65 8.15 9.23
N CYS A 19 -12.43 8.85 8.41
CA CYS A 19 -12.14 8.97 6.98
C CYS A 19 -10.80 9.66 6.72
N LYS A 20 -10.51 10.77 7.44
CA LYS A 20 -9.22 11.49 7.34
C LYS A 20 -8.04 10.62 7.74
N THR A 21 -8.13 9.91 8.87
CA THR A 21 -7.08 8.99 9.31
C THR A 21 -6.86 7.87 8.29
N LYS A 22 -7.95 7.23 7.84
CA LYS A 22 -7.86 6.15 6.85
C LYS A 22 -7.22 6.62 5.54
N TRP A 23 -7.55 7.83 5.09
CA TRP A 23 -6.95 8.43 3.91
C TRP A 23 -5.45 8.68 4.08
N ALA A 24 -5.02 9.20 5.24
CA ALA A 24 -3.61 9.38 5.56
C ALA A 24 -2.84 8.03 5.50
N ASP A 25 -3.40 6.97 6.07
CA ASP A 25 -2.78 5.63 6.05
C ASP A 25 -2.65 5.07 4.62
N LEU A 26 -3.68 5.26 3.78
CA LEU A 26 -3.65 4.84 2.38
C LEU A 26 -2.57 5.59 1.59
N ARG A 27 -2.48 6.91 1.77
CA ARG A 27 -1.43 7.73 1.14
C ARG A 27 -0.03 7.33 1.58
N GLU A 28 0.15 7.11 2.87
CA GLU A 28 1.43 6.64 3.40
C GLU A 28 1.82 5.29 2.78
N THR A 29 0.87 4.35 2.71
CA THR A 29 1.10 3.05 2.07
C THR A 29 1.49 3.19 0.60
N TYR A 30 0.79 4.06 -0.14
CA TYR A 30 1.13 4.36 -1.53
C TYR A 30 2.56 4.89 -1.66
N HIS A 31 2.95 5.86 -0.84
CA HIS A 31 4.30 6.43 -0.90
C HIS A 31 5.40 5.41 -0.57
N VAL A 32 5.13 4.49 0.37
CA VAL A 32 6.04 3.37 0.66
C VAL A 32 6.25 2.48 -0.56
N ILE A 33 5.18 2.13 -1.27
CA ILE A 33 5.26 1.30 -2.47
C ILE A 33 5.88 2.10 -3.63
N ALA A 34 5.54 3.37 -3.82
CA ALA A 34 6.12 4.22 -4.85
C ALA A 34 7.66 4.34 -4.70
N ALA A 35 8.15 4.60 -3.48
CA ALA A 35 9.58 4.62 -3.20
C ALA A 35 10.28 3.26 -3.43
N LEU A 36 9.52 2.17 -3.27
CA LEU A 36 9.99 0.83 -3.60
C LEU A 36 10.15 0.65 -5.11
N LEU A 37 9.18 1.12 -5.91
CA LEU A 37 9.23 1.07 -7.37
C LEU A 37 10.36 1.90 -7.98
N GLU A 38 10.80 2.95 -7.28
CA GLU A 38 11.98 3.72 -7.68
C GLU A 38 13.27 2.89 -7.61
N GLN A 39 13.28 1.79 -6.84
CA GLN A 39 14.39 0.85 -6.85
C GLN A 39 14.30 -0.05 -8.08
N SER A 40 15.24 0.09 -9.01
CA SER A 40 15.36 -0.74 -10.22
C SER A 40 15.58 -2.24 -9.96
N ARG A 41 15.73 -2.63 -8.69
CA ARG A 41 16.10 -3.98 -8.24
C ARG A 41 14.91 -4.81 -7.78
N PHE A 42 13.70 -4.26 -7.79
CA PHE A 42 12.49 -4.95 -7.34
C PHE A 42 11.44 -4.99 -8.45
N ILE A 43 10.78 -6.13 -8.57
CA ILE A 43 9.62 -6.31 -9.45
C ILE A 43 8.38 -6.27 -8.57
N TRP A 44 7.45 -5.39 -8.93
CA TRP A 44 6.20 -5.19 -8.21
C TRP A 44 4.99 -5.68 -9.01
N SER A 45 4.05 -6.27 -8.30
CA SER A 45 2.69 -6.56 -8.78
C SER A 45 1.68 -6.13 -7.72
N ALA A 46 0.54 -5.58 -8.14
CA ALA A 46 -0.54 -5.22 -7.21
C ALA A 46 -1.12 -6.44 -6.47
N ASP A 47 -1.04 -7.64 -7.06
CA ASP A 47 -1.56 -8.88 -6.47
C ASP A 47 -0.52 -9.59 -5.60
N HIS A 48 0.74 -9.60 -6.05
CA HIS A 48 1.80 -10.39 -5.43
C HIS A 48 2.85 -9.56 -4.68
N GLY A 49 2.77 -8.24 -4.73
CA GLY A 49 3.69 -7.33 -4.08
C GLY A 49 5.07 -7.40 -4.72
N VAL A 50 6.11 -7.30 -3.88
CA VAL A 50 7.48 -7.51 -4.33
C VAL A 50 7.79 -8.99 -4.36
N GLN A 51 8.03 -9.52 -5.56
CA GLN A 51 8.39 -10.92 -5.74
C GLN A 51 9.86 -11.11 -5.36
N ILE A 52 10.09 -11.55 -4.12
CA ILE A 52 11.43 -11.84 -3.59
C ILE A 52 11.67 -13.34 -3.65
N ASP A 53 12.74 -13.71 -4.37
CA ASP A 53 13.31 -15.05 -4.48
C ASP A 53 14.57 -15.21 -3.61
N GLU A 54 15.17 -16.40 -3.61
CA GLU A 54 16.38 -16.70 -2.82
C GLU A 54 17.58 -15.81 -3.19
N CYS A 55 17.66 -15.38 -4.45
CA CYS A 55 18.73 -14.53 -4.97
C CYS A 55 18.59 -13.06 -4.54
N SER A 56 17.35 -12.59 -4.33
CA SER A 56 17.02 -11.21 -3.98
C SER A 56 16.75 -11.01 -2.48
N GLU A 57 16.76 -12.08 -1.68
CA GLU A 57 16.50 -12.02 -0.24
C GLU A 57 17.48 -11.08 0.48
N THR A 58 18.77 -11.14 0.16
CA THR A 58 19.77 -10.29 0.81
C THR A 58 19.51 -8.80 0.54
N VAL A 59 19.20 -8.45 -0.70
CA VAL A 59 18.86 -7.08 -1.13
C VAL A 59 17.57 -6.61 -0.44
N TRP A 60 16.57 -7.49 -0.33
CA TRP A 60 15.33 -7.19 0.38
C TRP A 60 15.56 -6.89 1.87
N GLN A 61 16.35 -7.74 2.55
CA GLN A 61 16.65 -7.57 3.97
C GLN A 61 17.41 -6.26 4.24
N GLU A 62 18.37 -5.90 3.39
CA GLU A 62 19.06 -4.61 3.50
C GLU A 62 18.15 -3.41 3.26
N TYR A 63 17.22 -3.53 2.32
CA TYR A 63 16.24 -2.49 2.03
C TYR A 63 15.27 -2.29 3.20
N VAL A 64 14.67 -3.38 3.70
CA VAL A 64 13.69 -3.32 4.79
C VAL A 64 14.30 -2.78 6.09
N LYS A 65 15.59 -3.04 6.36
CA LYS A 65 16.30 -2.44 7.52
C LYS A 65 16.25 -0.92 7.51
N LYS A 66 16.26 -0.29 6.32
CA LYS A 66 16.15 1.17 6.16
C LYS A 66 14.70 1.63 6.00
N HIS A 67 13.83 0.76 5.49
CA HIS A 67 12.44 1.04 5.16
C HIS A 67 11.49 0.03 5.82
N LEU A 68 11.39 0.07 7.15
CA LEU A 68 10.61 -0.92 7.92
C LEU A 68 9.14 -1.04 7.47
N LYS A 69 8.55 0.06 6.99
CA LYS A 69 7.16 0.07 6.48
C LYS A 69 6.98 -0.71 5.18
N ALA A 70 8.06 -1.03 4.46
CA ALA A 70 8.02 -1.84 3.26
C ALA A 70 7.91 -3.35 3.56
N ALA A 71 8.27 -3.78 4.78
CA ALA A 71 8.29 -5.20 5.17
C ALA A 71 7.00 -5.99 4.84
N PRO A 72 5.79 -5.44 5.04
CA PRO A 72 4.55 -6.17 4.78
C PRO A 72 4.31 -6.49 3.30
N PHE A 73 5.05 -5.88 2.37
CA PHE A 73 4.85 -6.02 0.94
C PHE A 73 5.77 -7.05 0.27
N ARG A 74 6.53 -7.80 1.07
CA ARG A 74 7.25 -8.98 0.60
C ARG A 74 6.24 -10.05 0.19
N ASN A 75 6.23 -10.41 -1.09
CA ASN A 75 5.35 -11.45 -1.64
C ASN A 75 3.86 -11.25 -1.29
N LYS A 76 3.47 -10.00 -1.02
CA LYS A 76 2.11 -9.62 -0.64
C LYS A 76 1.74 -8.31 -1.32
N GLY A 77 0.79 -8.42 -2.24
CA GLY A 77 0.30 -7.29 -3.01
C GLY A 77 -0.53 -6.30 -2.21
N TRP A 78 -0.78 -5.18 -2.85
CA TRP A 78 -1.73 -4.20 -2.40
C TRP A 78 -2.65 -3.82 -3.57
N PRO A 79 -3.84 -4.44 -3.70
CA PRO A 79 -4.75 -4.23 -4.81
C PRO A 79 -5.24 -2.78 -4.98
N HIS A 80 -5.08 -1.95 -3.94
CA HIS A 80 -5.44 -0.54 -3.97
C HIS A 80 -4.36 0.34 -4.61
N PHE A 81 -3.20 -0.21 -4.99
CA PHE A 81 -2.08 0.57 -5.52
C PHE A 81 -2.46 1.34 -6.78
N GLU A 82 -3.07 0.69 -7.76
CA GLU A 82 -3.47 1.32 -9.03
C GLU A 82 -4.55 2.38 -8.82
N ALA A 83 -5.55 2.07 -7.98
CA ALA A 83 -6.59 3.02 -7.62
C ALA A 83 -6.02 4.25 -6.91
N MET A 84 -5.04 4.07 -6.03
CA MET A 84 -4.32 5.16 -5.38
C MET A 84 -3.49 5.95 -6.39
N GLN A 85 -2.78 5.29 -7.30
CA GLN A 85 -1.99 5.95 -8.33
C GLN A 85 -2.84 6.87 -9.22
N ALA A 86 -4.10 6.51 -9.49
CA ALA A 86 -5.01 7.33 -10.28
C ALA A 86 -5.49 8.61 -9.55
N ILE A 87 -5.37 8.68 -8.23
CA ILE A 87 -5.91 9.77 -7.39
C ILE A 87 -4.83 10.55 -6.61
N MET A 88 -3.57 10.13 -6.72
CA MET A 88 -2.41 10.79 -6.10
C MET A 88 -1.83 11.85 -7.04
#